data_AF-A0AAP0G7Q7-F1
#
_entry.id   AF-A0AAP0G7Q7-F1
#
_cell.length_a   1.000
_cell.length_b   1.000
_cell.length_c   1.000
_cell.angle_alpha   90.00
_cell.angle_beta   90.00
_cell.angle_gamma   90.00
#
_symmetry.space_group_name_H-M   'P 1'
#
loop_
_entity.id
_entity.type
_entity.pdbx_description
1 polymer ?
#
loop_
_entity_poly.entity_id
_entity_poly.type
_entity_poly.pdbx_seq_one_letter_code
_entity_poly.pdbx_strand_id
1 'polypeptide(L)'
;MVLSAFTQWLVNPRRNPLAAVHQRVISKRLRNYGLRYDDLYDPYYELDIKEALNRLPREIVDARNQRLKRAMDLSMKHQYLPEEMQKLQTPFRSYLQDMLALVKKERAEREALGALPLYQRSIP
;
A
#
# COMPACT_ATOMS: atom_id res chain seq x y z
N MET A 1 13.44 -2.87 12.18
CA MET A 1 13.39 -2.73 13.65
C MET A 1 12.50 -3.83 14.21
N VAL A 2 12.95 -4.56 15.22
CA VAL A 2 12.15 -5.60 15.88
C VAL A 2 11.19 -4.90 16.84
N LEU A 3 9.88 -5.12 16.68
CA LEU A 3 8.85 -4.58 17.56
C LEU A 3 8.98 -5.18 18.97
N SER A 4 8.80 -4.37 20.01
CA SER A 4 8.74 -4.87 21.39
C SER A 4 7.59 -5.85 21.56
N ALA A 5 7.67 -6.77 22.54
CA ALA A 5 6.61 -7.75 22.78
C ALA A 5 5.24 -7.11 23.02
N PHE A 6 5.22 -5.95 23.69
CA PHE A 6 4.01 -5.18 23.95
C PHE A 6 3.43 -4.56 22.66
N THR A 7 4.27 -3.93 21.83
CA THR A 7 3.81 -3.38 20.55
C THR A 7 3.32 -4.47 19.61
N GLN A 8 4.01 -5.61 19.55
CA GLN A 8 3.60 -6.78 18.79
C GLN A 8 2.25 -7.32 19.28
N TRP A 9 1.96 -7.29 20.59
CA TRP A 9 0.65 -7.64 21.12
C TRP A 9 -0.42 -6.63 20.69
N LEU A 10 -0.13 -5.32 20.77
CA LEU A 10 -1.06 -4.26 20.39
C LEU A 10 -1.47 -4.32 18.91
N VAL A 11 -0.53 -4.53 17.99
CA VAL A 11 -0.80 -4.49 16.54
C VAL A 11 -1.35 -5.80 15.98
N ASN A 12 -1.16 -6.92 16.69
CA ASN A 12 -1.47 -8.23 16.12
C ASN A 12 -2.99 -8.52 16.19
N PRO A 13 -3.69 -8.66 15.05
CA PRO A 13 -5.13 -8.91 15.02
C PRO A 13 -5.52 -10.28 15.58
N ARG A 14 -4.58 -11.22 15.74
CA ARG A 14 -4.85 -12.51 16.41
C ARG A 14 -4.87 -12.40 17.92
N ARG A 15 -4.19 -11.40 18.50
CA ARG A 15 -4.04 -11.24 19.96
C ARG A 15 -4.88 -10.09 20.50
N ASN A 16 -5.08 -9.04 19.72
CA ASN A 16 -5.87 -7.86 20.11
C ASN A 16 -7.22 -7.82 19.36
N PRO A 17 -8.37 -7.90 20.05
CA PRO A 17 -9.69 -7.87 19.43
C PRO A 17 -9.98 -6.54 18.72
N LEU A 18 -9.45 -5.41 19.21
CA LEU A 18 -9.63 -4.10 18.58
C LEU A 18 -8.89 -4.04 17.24
N ALA A 19 -7.66 -4.57 17.18
CA ALA A 19 -6.92 -4.71 15.93
C ALA A 19 -7.65 -5.64 14.93
N ALA A 20 -8.29 -6.70 15.42
CA ALA A 20 -9.09 -7.60 14.60
C ALA A 20 -10.34 -6.92 14.01
N VAL A 21 -11.04 -6.09 14.79
CA VAL A 21 -12.18 -5.30 14.32
C VAL A 21 -11.72 -4.28 13.28
N HIS A 22 -10.64 -3.56 13.57
CA HIS A 22 -10.05 -2.60 12.64
C HIS A 22 -9.68 -3.24 11.29
N GLN A 23 -8.98 -4.37 11.32
CA GLN A 23 -8.61 -5.11 10.10
C GLN A 23 -9.85 -5.57 9.31
N ARG A 24 -10.89 -6.04 9.99
CA ARG A 24 -12.17 -6.45 9.35
C ARG A 24 -12.86 -5.28 8.66
N VAL A 25 -12.92 -4.11 9.30
CA VAL A 25 -13.53 -2.90 8.73
C VAL A 25 -12.76 -2.44 7.49
N ILE A 26 -11.43 -2.39 7.56
CA ILE A 26 -10.58 -2.03 6.42
C ILE A 26 -10.77 -3.05 5.29
N SER A 27 -10.74 -4.34 5.61
CA SER A 27 -10.94 -5.39 4.61
C SER A 27 -12.26 -5.22 3.88
N LYS A 28 -13.35 -4.97 4.61
CA LYS A 28 -14.67 -4.75 4.00
C LYS A 28 -14.66 -3.54 3.06
N ARG A 29 -14.12 -2.40 3.51
CA ARG A 29 -14.05 -1.17 2.71
C ARG A 29 -13.23 -1.34 1.44
N LEU A 30 -12.09 -2.03 1.51
CA LEU A 30 -11.24 -2.29 0.35
C LEU A 30 -11.92 -3.23 -0.65
N ARG A 31 -12.61 -4.28 -0.16
CA ARG A 31 -13.34 -5.22 -1.01
C ARG A 31 -14.48 -4.55 -1.77
N ASN A 32 -15.22 -3.65 -1.12
CA ASN A 32 -16.30 -2.89 -1.76
C ASN A 32 -15.85 -2.16 -3.03
N TYR A 33 -14.62 -1.64 -3.07
CA TYR A 33 -14.05 -0.94 -4.23
C TYR A 33 -13.09 -1.81 -5.07
N GLY A 34 -12.82 -3.04 -4.65
CA GLY A 34 -11.88 -3.94 -5.32
C GLY A 34 -10.44 -3.43 -5.32
N LEU A 35 -10.02 -2.78 -4.24
CA LEU A 35 -8.67 -2.26 -4.05
C LEU A 35 -7.83 -3.17 -3.14
N ARG A 36 -6.51 -3.11 -3.32
CA ARG A 36 -5.55 -3.60 -2.35
C ARG A 36 -5.07 -2.47 -1.46
N TYR A 37 -4.60 -2.78 -0.26
CA TYR A 37 -4.08 -1.79 0.68
C TYR A 37 -2.91 -1.01 0.07
N ASP A 38 -2.02 -1.70 -0.66
CA ASP A 38 -0.88 -1.06 -1.33
C ASP A 38 -1.27 -0.08 -2.46
N ASP A 39 -2.51 -0.16 -2.98
CA ASP A 39 -2.99 0.77 -4.01
C ASP A 39 -3.24 2.18 -3.43
N LEU A 40 -3.39 2.31 -2.11
CA LEU A 40 -3.64 3.60 -1.44
C LEU A 40 -2.39 4.48 -1.30
N TYR A 41 -1.20 3.92 -1.56
CA TYR A 41 0.06 4.66 -1.48
C TYR A 41 0.23 5.59 -2.68
N ASP A 42 0.22 6.91 -2.46
CA ASP A 42 0.31 7.89 -3.53
C ASP A 42 1.78 8.18 -3.94
N PRO A 43 2.17 7.96 -5.21
CA PRO A 43 3.52 8.28 -5.70
C PRO A 43 3.88 9.78 -5.65
N TYR A 44 2.91 10.69 -5.55
CA TYR A 44 3.16 12.12 -5.37
C TYR A 44 3.32 12.54 -3.91
N TYR A 45 2.82 11.72 -2.98
CA TYR A 45 2.97 11.96 -1.55
C TYR A 45 4.39 11.65 -1.09
N GLU A 46 4.88 10.45 -1.42
CA GLU A 46 6.23 10.00 -1.08
C GLU A 46 6.99 9.56 -2.34
N LEU A 47 8.13 10.19 -2.61
CA LEU A 47 8.90 9.91 -3.83
C LEU A 47 9.50 8.50 -3.86
N ASP A 48 9.76 7.89 -2.69
CA ASP A 48 10.20 6.50 -2.61
C ASP A 48 9.16 5.52 -3.16
N ILE A 49 7.87 5.86 -3.03
CA ILE A 49 6.77 5.05 -3.59
C ILE A 49 6.80 5.13 -5.11
N LYS A 50 7.04 6.32 -5.66
CA LYS A 50 7.23 6.51 -7.11
C LYS A 50 8.39 5.68 -7.62
N GLU A 51 9.53 5.73 -6.94
CA GLU A 51 10.71 4.95 -7.32
C GLU A 51 10.46 3.43 -7.20
N ALA A 52 9.82 2.98 -6.13
CA ALA A 52 9.46 1.58 -5.95
C ALA A 52 8.50 1.10 -7.06
N LEU A 53 7.52 1.91 -7.47
CA LEU A 53 6.63 1.59 -8.58
C LEU A 53 7.35 1.55 -9.93
N ASN A 54 8.33 2.42 -10.16
CA ASN A 54 9.13 2.42 -11.39
C ASN A 54 9.98 1.15 -11.55
N ARG A 55 10.41 0.55 -10.44
CA ARG A 55 11.22 -0.69 -10.43
C ARG A 55 10.40 -1.97 -10.53
N LEU A 56 9.09 -1.91 -10.27
CA LEU A 56 8.23 -3.09 -10.34
C LEU A 56 7.97 -3.53 -11.79
N PRO A 57 7.70 -4.83 -12.02
CA PRO A 57 7.24 -5.32 -13.31
C PRO A 57 6.00 -4.58 -13.80
N ARG A 58 5.95 -4.32 -15.10
CA ARG A 58 4.89 -3.53 -15.73
C ARG A 58 3.51 -4.13 -15.51
N GLU A 59 3.39 -5.46 -15.52
CA GLU A 59 2.13 -6.17 -15.33
C GLU A 59 1.49 -5.86 -13.97
N ILE A 60 2.32 -5.70 -12.93
CA ILE A 60 1.87 -5.38 -11.58
C ILE A 60 1.36 -3.93 -11.52
N VAL A 61 2.09 -3.02 -12.15
CA VAL A 61 1.74 -1.59 -12.23
C VAL A 61 0.45 -1.39 -13.05
N ASP A 62 0.32 -2.08 -14.17
CA ASP A 62 -0.88 -2.03 -15.01
C ASP A 62 -2.09 -2.61 -14.27
N ALA A 63 -1.93 -3.73 -13.55
CA ALA A 63 -2.98 -4.29 -12.71
C ALA A 63 -3.38 -3.35 -11.55
N ARG A 64 -2.43 -2.62 -10.96
CA ARG A 64 -2.71 -1.56 -9.96
C ARG A 64 -3.53 -0.44 -10.59
N ASN A 65 -3.12 0.06 -11.74
CA ASN A 65 -3.81 1.14 -12.45
C ASN A 65 -5.23 0.76 -12.84
N GLN A 66 -5.47 -0.49 -13.26
CA GLN A 66 -6.82 -1.01 -13.53
C GLN A 66 -7.70 -1.01 -12.27
N ARG A 67 -7.17 -1.45 -11.13
CA ARG A 67 -7.92 -1.44 -9.85
C ARG A 67 -8.28 -0.01 -9.43
N LEU A 68 -7.34 0.93 -9.53
CA LEU A 68 -7.57 2.34 -9.22
C LEU A 68 -8.63 2.96 -10.13
N LYS A 69 -8.55 2.73 -11.45
CA LYS A 69 -9.55 3.21 -12.41
C LYS A 69 -10.95 2.67 -12.10
N ARG A 70 -11.06 1.36 -11.82
CA ARG A 70 -12.33 0.74 -11.43
C ARG A 70 -12.88 1.33 -10.14
N ALA A 71 -12.04 1.54 -9.13
CA ALA A 71 -12.47 2.13 -7.87
C ALA A 71 -12.96 3.57 -8.04
N MET A 72 -12.28 4.37 -8.88
CA MET A 72 -12.71 5.73 -9.20
C MET A 72 -14.06 5.74 -9.94
N ASP A 73 -14.26 4.83 -10.91
CA ASP A 73 -15.53 4.68 -11.62
C ASP A 73 -16.69 4.29 -10.67
N LEU A 74 -16.47 3.31 -9.80
CA LEU A 74 -17.45 2.90 -8.78
C LEU A 74 -17.77 4.03 -7.80
N SER A 75 -16.75 4.77 -7.35
CA SER A 75 -16.89 5.93 -6.48
C SER A 75 -17.74 7.02 -7.13
N MET A 76 -17.43 7.37 -8.39
CA MET A 76 -18.19 8.35 -9.16
C MET A 76 -19.66 7.95 -9.33
N LYS A 77 -19.93 6.65 -9.51
CA LYS A 77 -21.29 6.11 -9.66
C LYS A 77 -22.02 5.93 -8.34
N HIS A 78 -21.37 6.15 -7.19
CA HIS A 78 -21.88 5.80 -5.87
C HIS A 78 -22.33 4.34 -5.77
N GLN A 79 -21.60 3.43 -6.42
CA GLN A 79 -21.88 2.00 -6.46
C GLN A 79 -20.71 1.20 -5.90
N TYR A 80 -20.98 -0.03 -5.48
CA TYR A 80 -19.95 -0.97 -5.03
C TYR A 80 -19.78 -2.10 -6.03
N LEU A 81 -18.64 -2.78 -5.91
CA LEU A 81 -18.36 -3.97 -6.67
C LEU A 81 -19.41 -5.06 -6.35
N PRO A 82 -19.89 -5.84 -7.33
CA PRO A 82 -20.80 -6.96 -7.07
C PRO A 82 -20.26 -7.96 -6.04
N GLU A 83 -21.15 -8.53 -5.22
CA GLU A 83 -20.81 -9.42 -4.08
C GLU A 83 -19.88 -10.58 -4.49
N GLU A 84 -20.15 -11.23 -5.62
CA GLU A 84 -19.32 -12.33 -6.13
C GLU A 84 -17.88 -11.89 -6.44
N MET A 85 -17.71 -10.69 -7.01
CA MET A 85 -16.39 -10.13 -7.26
C MET A 85 -15.71 -9.64 -5.98
N GLN A 86 -16.47 -9.21 -4.96
CA GLN A 86 -15.93 -8.84 -3.65
C GLN A 86 -15.30 -10.04 -2.93
N LYS A 87 -15.92 -11.22 -3.03
CA LYS A 87 -15.40 -12.47 -2.44
C LYS A 87 -14.03 -12.86 -3.01
N LEU A 88 -13.79 -12.56 -4.29
CA LEU A 88 -12.52 -12.83 -4.98
C LEU A 88 -11.40 -11.84 -4.61
N GLN A 89 -11.70 -10.73 -3.93
CA GLN A 89 -10.69 -9.71 -3.63
C GLN A 89 -9.72 -10.12 -2.52
N THR A 90 -8.45 -9.81 -2.75
CA THR A 90 -7.33 -10.06 -1.83
C THR A 90 -6.71 -8.74 -1.31
N PRO A 91 -7.39 -8.00 -0.40
CA PRO A 91 -7.02 -6.63 -0.06
C PRO A 91 -5.62 -6.50 0.60
N PHE A 92 -5.19 -7.50 1.38
CA PHE A 92 -3.90 -7.48 2.08
C PHE A 92 -2.77 -8.24 1.35
N ARG A 93 -2.97 -8.63 0.08
CA ARG A 93 -1.90 -9.23 -0.72
C ARG A 93 -0.96 -8.12 -1.22
N SER A 94 0.12 -7.92 -0.48
CA SER A 94 1.12 -6.90 -0.80
C SER A 94 1.87 -7.20 -2.10
N TYR A 95 2.25 -6.15 -2.81
CA TYR A 95 3.16 -6.17 -3.96
C TYR A 95 4.21 -5.05 -3.94
N LEU A 96 4.05 -4.05 -3.06
CA LEU A 96 4.90 -2.86 -3.02
C LEU A 96 5.89 -2.85 -1.84
N GLN A 97 5.54 -3.48 -0.71
CA GLN A 97 6.26 -3.30 0.56
C GLN A 97 7.73 -3.72 0.49
N ASP A 98 8.04 -4.82 -0.18
CA ASP A 98 9.41 -5.33 -0.28
C ASP A 98 10.29 -4.39 -1.11
N MET A 99 9.78 -3.90 -2.25
CA MET A 99 10.49 -2.95 -3.09
C MET A 99 10.65 -1.59 -2.40
N LEU A 100 9.62 -1.14 -1.69
CA LEU A 100 9.68 0.10 -0.91
C LEU A 100 10.71 0.02 0.23
N ALA A 101 10.78 -1.13 0.92
CA ALA A 101 11.78 -1.36 1.96
C ALA A 101 13.21 -1.34 1.40
N LEU A 102 13.42 -1.91 0.20
CA LEU A 102 14.70 -1.86 -0.50
C LEU A 102 15.10 -0.43 -0.84
N VAL A 103 14.22 0.34 -1.50
CA VAL A 103 14.47 1.74 -1.89
C VAL A 103 14.81 2.59 -0.65
N LYS A 104 14.05 2.43 0.45
CA LYS A 104 14.32 3.15 1.71
C LYS A 104 15.67 2.79 2.31
N LYS A 105 16.08 1.51 2.23
CA LYS A 105 17.38 1.05 2.72
C LYS A 105 18.52 1.64 1.90
N GLU A 106 18.42 1.61 0.57
CA GLU A 106 19.42 2.22 -0.34
C GLU A 106 19.56 3.72 -0.09
N ARG A 107 18.44 4.42 0.09
CA ARG A 107 18.45 5.86 0.41
C ARG A 107 19.16 6.13 1.73
N ALA A 108 18.84 5.37 2.78
CA ALA A 108 19.43 5.53 4.10
C ALA A 108 20.94 5.23 4.10
N GLU A 109 21.38 4.20 3.37
CA GLU A 109 22.80 3.90 3.18
C GLU A 109 23.51 5.06 2.48
N ARG A 110 22.93 5.57 1.39
CA ARG A 110 23.50 6.68 0.63
C ARG A 110 23.63 7.97 1.46
N GLU A 111 22.61 8.25 2.27
CA GLU A 111 22.61 9.38 3.20
C GLU A 111 23.68 9.21 4.29
N ALA A 112 23.84 8.01 4.84
CA ALA A 112 24.89 7.71 5.82
C ALA A 112 26.31 7.85 5.25
N LEU A 113 26.48 7.63 3.94
CA LEU A 113 27.73 7.88 3.21
C LEU A 113 27.94 9.36 2.83
N GLY A 114 26.99 10.25 3.15
CA GLY A 114 27.08 11.68 2.87
C GLY A 114 26.85 12.07 1.40
N ALA A 115 26.30 11.17 0.58
CA ALA A 115 26.04 11.45 -0.82
C ALA A 115 24.72 12.21 -1.05
N LEU A 116 24.65 12.97 -2.14
CA LEU A 116 23.46 13.73 -2.53
C LEU A 116 22.26 12.80 -2.85
N PRO A 117 21.02 13.20 -2.53
CA PRO A 117 19.83 12.40 -2.82
C PRO A 117 19.60 12.24 -4.34
N LEU A 118 19.06 11.09 -4.74
CA LEU A 118 18.81 10.76 -6.16
C LEU A 118 17.62 11.52 -6.75
N TYR A 119 16.62 11.81 -5.93
CA TYR A 119 15.43 12.57 -6.29
C TYR A 119 15.05 13.48 -5.13
N GLN A 120 14.51 14.65 -5.45
CA GLN A 120 14.04 15.63 -4.48
C GLN A 120 12.64 16.11 -4.87
N ARG A 121 11.85 16.51 -3.87
CA ARG A 121 10.54 17.12 -4.10
C ARG A 121 10.74 18.55 -4.58
N SER A 122 10.01 18.96 -5.61
CA SER A 122 9.98 20.37 -6.02
C SER A 122 9.35 21.22 -4.91
N ILE A 123 9.91 22.41 -4.70
CA ILE A 123 9.31 23.42 -3.80
C ILE A 123 8.10 24.01 -4.55
N PRO A 124 6.89 24.00 -3.95
CA PRO A 124 5.71 24.61 -4.56
C PRO A 124 5.84 26.13 -4.66
#